data_AF-A0A7X1FP05-F1
#
_entry.id   AF-A0A7X1FP05-F1
#
_cell.length_a   1.000
_cell.length_b   1.000
_cell.length_c   1.000
_cell.angle_alpha   90.00
_cell.angle_beta   90.00
_cell.angle_gamma   90.00
#
_symmetry.space_group_name_H-M   'P 1'
#
loop_
_entity.id
_entity.type
_entity.pdbx_description
1 polymer ?
#
loop_
_entity_poly.entity_id
_entity_poly.type
_entity_poly.pdbx_seq_one_letter_code
_entity_poly.pdbx_strand_id
1 'polypeptide(L)'
;MGRAPRRKNGLDPNHPTLFTEQEIPPREKPEEKDFKSLAHPLWTENKAKLIQEYIRLFTFVTKHGTYIDGFAAPQQRHLKELCSANLVLQARPPWMREFWLCDLDPAGVSLLEEIKAEQALPKRRIEVLPGDFNLRIHDILGAGTIKPTTATFALLDQRTFECEWATVQAIARHKQTHKIEIFYFLATGWLDRSIAAVSRPETTERLTKWWGREDWRDLRKISSAVRGVQVAERFKAELGYTYAYPYPIHSERRGGRIMYHMIHATDHPAASPLMQRAYRKVAGRSLDDREAQQDLEALLAQYMGKGDLDAVFDLGEPFDGTPISVPTSRSDALPAKLDATSQELDDVISRLEGAVEIEFLQEGEADMRRALRDAALRLAKALDDRRPRHGELGHNGPPLDDEGNPIPANFVNELTTATREIIEETEKVDPDALTIARAASRLQALKAWLRPRADLAADEFAKKLGSSAAIATAAGVSIACASLITPLRDAIIASVHWLTAILLAV
;
A
#
# COMPACT_ATOMS: atom_id res chain seq x y z
N MET A 1 45.98 -1.32 41.44
CA MET A 1 45.17 -0.84 40.30
C MET A 1 46.09 -0.60 39.10
N GLY A 2 46.22 -1.59 38.22
CA GLY A 2 47.09 -1.50 37.04
C GLY A 2 46.29 -1.15 35.79
N ARG A 3 46.64 -0.06 35.09
CA ARG A 3 46.10 0.27 33.77
C ARG A 3 46.53 -0.80 32.77
N ALA A 4 45.58 -1.32 31.99
CA ALA A 4 45.88 -2.17 30.84
C ALA A 4 46.74 -1.42 29.80
N PRO A 5 47.72 -2.09 29.15
CA PRO A 5 48.56 -1.45 28.15
C PRO A 5 47.77 -1.20 26.86
N ARG A 6 47.96 0.00 26.29
CA ARG A 6 47.51 0.34 24.93
C ARG A 6 48.10 -0.68 23.95
N ARG A 7 47.26 -1.52 23.34
CA ARG A 7 47.64 -2.30 22.15
C ARG A 7 47.89 -1.33 21.00
N LYS A 8 49.16 -1.13 20.65
CA LYS A 8 49.55 -0.61 19.33
C LYS A 8 49.38 -1.77 18.34
N ASN A 9 48.34 -1.74 17.53
CA ASN A 9 48.22 -2.59 16.34
C ASN A 9 49.15 -2.06 15.23
N GLY A 10 50.45 -1.95 15.53
CA GLY A 10 51.46 -1.86 14.49
C GLY A 10 51.93 -3.27 14.24
N LEU A 11 51.58 -3.85 13.10
CA LEU A 11 52.21 -5.08 12.63
C LEU A 11 53.73 -4.82 12.59
N ASP A 12 54.51 -5.72 13.20
CA ASP A 12 55.96 -5.70 13.12
C ASP A 12 56.35 -5.80 11.63
N PRO A 13 57.02 -4.79 11.05
CA PRO A 13 57.39 -4.79 9.63
C PRO A 13 58.35 -5.92 9.26
N ASN A 14 58.92 -6.63 10.24
CA ASN A 14 59.78 -7.80 10.04
C ASN A 14 59.11 -9.14 10.38
N HIS A 15 57.81 -9.17 10.66
CA HIS A 15 57.11 -10.44 10.85
C HIS A 15 57.02 -11.14 9.48
N PRO A 16 57.54 -12.37 9.33
CA PRO A 16 57.39 -13.11 8.09
C PRO A 16 55.90 -13.33 7.87
N THR A 17 55.35 -12.71 6.83
CA THR A 17 53.98 -12.92 6.41
C THR A 17 53.91 -14.33 5.81
N LEU A 18 52.98 -15.15 6.29
CA LEU A 18 52.78 -16.53 5.81
C LEU A 18 52.42 -16.60 4.32
N PHE A 19 52.01 -15.47 3.74
CA PHE A 19 51.72 -15.30 2.32
C PHE A 19 52.27 -13.94 1.87
N THR A 20 52.81 -13.85 0.67
CA THR A 20 53.05 -12.57 0.01
C THR A 20 51.72 -11.99 -0.50
N GLU A 21 51.59 -10.67 -0.67
CA GLU A 21 50.39 -10.06 -1.27
C GLU A 21 50.07 -10.64 -2.67
N GLN A 22 51.08 -11.20 -3.33
CA GLN A 22 50.99 -11.85 -4.64
C GLN A 22 50.46 -13.30 -4.55
N GLU A 23 50.55 -13.93 -3.37
CA GLU A 23 50.05 -15.30 -3.10
C GLU A 23 48.61 -15.32 -2.58
N ILE A 24 48.04 -14.15 -2.22
CA ILE A 24 46.62 -14.05 -1.90
C ILE A 24 45.88 -14.07 -3.25
N PRO A 25 45.11 -15.14 -3.57
CA PRO A 25 44.34 -15.15 -4.81
C PRO A 25 43.43 -13.91 -4.83
N PRO A 26 43.41 -13.14 -5.95
CA PRO A 26 42.54 -11.99 -6.05
C PRO A 26 41.12 -12.47 -5.77
N ARG A 27 40.46 -11.90 -4.76
CA ARG A 27 39.03 -12.12 -4.56
C ARG A 27 38.36 -11.60 -5.83
N GLU A 28 37.88 -12.53 -6.66
CA GLU A 28 37.00 -12.18 -7.78
C GLU A 28 35.87 -11.33 -7.19
N LYS A 29 35.84 -10.05 -7.57
CA LYS A 29 34.66 -9.24 -7.32
C LYS A 29 33.53 -9.96 -8.05
N PRO A 30 32.43 -10.31 -7.37
CA PRO A 30 31.27 -10.85 -8.06
C PRO A 30 30.93 -9.90 -9.20
N GLU A 31 30.76 -10.42 -10.42
CA GLU A 31 30.29 -9.60 -11.54
C GLU A 31 29.01 -8.87 -11.10
N GLU A 32 29.06 -7.54 -11.06
CA GLU A 32 27.88 -6.73 -10.78
C GLU A 32 26.91 -6.95 -11.93
N LYS A 33 25.91 -7.81 -11.72
CA LYS A 33 24.87 -8.06 -12.72
C LYS A 33 24.17 -6.74 -13.05
N ASP A 34 24.33 -6.32 -14.29
CA ASP A 34 23.78 -5.09 -14.85
C ASP A 34 22.25 -5.04 -14.60
N PHE A 35 21.77 -4.04 -13.85
CA PHE A 35 20.39 -3.92 -13.36
C PHE A 35 19.37 -3.54 -14.45
N LYS A 36 19.55 -4.01 -15.68
CA LYS A 36 18.59 -3.85 -16.81
C LYS A 36 17.18 -4.39 -16.48
N SER A 37 17.00 -5.09 -15.36
CA SER A 37 15.78 -5.76 -14.95
C SER A 37 14.75 -4.92 -14.15
N LEU A 38 14.98 -3.62 -13.94
CA LEU A 38 14.01 -2.73 -13.28
C LEU A 38 13.12 -1.96 -14.28
N ALA A 39 12.93 -2.50 -15.49
CA ALA A 39 12.16 -1.85 -16.55
C ALA A 39 10.67 -1.63 -16.23
N HIS A 40 10.11 -2.39 -15.26
CA HIS A 40 8.73 -2.23 -14.82
C HIS A 40 8.69 -1.57 -13.44
N PRO A 41 7.89 -0.51 -13.26
CA PRO A 41 7.80 0.18 -11.98
C PRO A 41 7.09 -0.69 -10.94
N LEU A 42 7.72 -0.87 -9.78
CA LEU A 42 7.00 -1.36 -8.60
C LEU A 42 6.25 -0.20 -7.95
N TRP A 43 4.95 -0.38 -7.77
CA TRP A 43 4.05 0.63 -7.21
C TRP A 43 4.02 0.58 -5.68
N THR A 44 3.78 1.74 -5.06
CA THR A 44 3.75 1.91 -3.59
C THR A 44 2.74 0.99 -2.93
N GLU A 45 1.61 0.76 -3.57
CA GLU A 45 0.51 -0.13 -3.16
C GLU A 45 0.97 -1.59 -3.04
N ASN A 46 2.02 -1.97 -3.77
CA ASN A 46 2.56 -3.33 -3.80
C ASN A 46 3.81 -3.51 -2.91
N LYS A 47 4.23 -2.49 -2.17
CA LYS A 47 5.40 -2.54 -1.28
C LYS A 47 5.31 -3.66 -0.23
N ALA A 48 4.17 -3.82 0.42
CA ALA A 48 4.01 -4.84 1.45
C ALA A 48 4.05 -6.27 0.85
N LYS A 49 3.55 -6.44 -0.39
CA LYS A 49 3.67 -7.69 -1.16
C LYS A 49 5.11 -7.99 -1.56
N LEU A 50 5.91 -6.97 -1.87
CA LEU A 50 7.34 -7.12 -2.14
C LEU A 50 8.08 -7.72 -0.95
N ILE A 51 7.80 -7.18 0.25
CA ILE A 51 8.37 -7.66 1.50
C ILE A 51 7.93 -9.10 1.74
N GLN A 52 6.62 -9.39 1.64
CA GLN A 52 6.07 -10.74 1.80
C GLN A 52 6.75 -11.75 0.85
N GLU A 53 6.87 -11.42 -0.43
CA GLU A 53 7.46 -12.30 -1.43
C GLU A 53 8.96 -12.52 -1.19
N TYR A 54 9.69 -11.47 -0.80
CA TYR A 54 11.10 -11.61 -0.44
C TYR A 54 11.27 -12.52 0.78
N ILE A 55 10.51 -12.30 1.85
CA ILE A 55 10.59 -13.15 3.06
C ILE A 55 10.21 -14.59 2.74
N ARG A 56 9.21 -14.80 1.88
CA ARG A 56 8.88 -16.13 1.40
C ARG A 56 10.09 -16.81 0.75
N LEU A 57 10.74 -16.16 -0.21
CA LEU A 57 11.94 -16.68 -0.88
C LEU A 57 13.13 -16.87 0.07
N PHE A 58 13.36 -15.91 0.96
CA PHE A 58 14.36 -15.99 2.02
C PHE A 58 14.17 -17.26 2.86
N THR A 59 12.94 -17.52 3.33
CA THR A 59 12.65 -18.73 4.11
C THR A 59 12.77 -20.02 3.32
N PHE A 60 12.60 -20.00 2.00
CA PHE A 60 12.85 -21.20 1.19
C PHE A 60 14.31 -21.62 1.20
N VAL A 61 15.23 -20.66 1.29
CA VAL A 61 16.68 -20.91 1.38
C VAL A 61 17.08 -21.22 2.81
N THR A 62 16.63 -20.42 3.77
CA THR A 62 17.10 -20.52 5.16
C THR A 62 16.36 -21.58 5.98
N LYS A 63 15.16 -22.01 5.55
CA LYS A 63 14.24 -22.94 6.24
C LYS A 63 13.80 -22.51 7.65
N HIS A 64 14.27 -21.37 8.14
CA HIS A 64 13.93 -20.77 9.43
C HIS A 64 14.25 -19.27 9.41
N GLY A 65 13.95 -18.58 10.52
CA GLY A 65 14.51 -17.27 10.80
C GLY A 65 13.66 -16.39 11.70
N THR A 66 14.17 -15.19 11.90
CA THR A 66 13.62 -14.13 12.75
C THR A 66 13.31 -12.89 11.91
N TYR A 67 12.11 -12.36 12.05
CA TYR A 67 11.65 -11.13 11.40
C TYR A 67 11.53 -10.02 12.45
N ILE A 68 12.21 -8.91 12.22
CA ILE A 68 12.11 -7.70 13.02
C ILE A 68 11.41 -6.66 12.15
N ASP A 69 10.36 -6.04 12.66
CA ASP A 69 9.68 -4.92 12.04
C ASP A 69 9.69 -3.74 13.01
N GLY A 70 10.50 -2.74 12.70
CA GLY A 70 10.74 -1.62 13.61
C GLY A 70 9.60 -0.60 13.65
N PHE A 71 8.73 -0.61 12.64
CA PHE A 71 7.65 0.37 12.48
C PHE A 71 6.41 -0.36 11.94
N ALA A 72 5.96 -1.35 12.70
CA ALA A 72 5.21 -2.49 12.18
C ALA A 72 3.74 -2.19 11.90
N ALA A 73 3.12 -1.23 12.61
CA ALA A 73 1.70 -1.03 12.45
C ALA A 73 1.40 -0.15 11.23
N PRO A 74 0.33 -0.45 10.46
CA PRO A 74 0.05 0.21 9.20
C PRO A 74 -0.29 1.69 9.42
N GLN A 75 0.12 2.55 8.47
CA GLN A 75 -0.21 3.97 8.54
C GLN A 75 -1.72 4.22 8.54
N GLN A 76 -2.46 3.40 7.80
CA GLN A 76 -3.92 3.40 7.77
C GLN A 76 -4.42 2.19 8.55
N ARG A 77 -4.90 2.42 9.78
CA ARG A 77 -5.27 1.35 10.72
C ARG A 77 -6.37 0.41 10.19
N HIS A 78 -7.27 0.94 9.37
CA HIS A 78 -8.33 0.15 8.72
C HIS A 78 -7.81 -0.79 7.62
N LEU A 79 -6.56 -0.65 7.18
CA LEU A 79 -5.93 -1.50 6.16
C LEU A 79 -5.00 -2.56 6.78
N LYS A 80 -5.47 -3.21 7.86
CA LYS A 80 -4.77 -4.31 8.55
C LYS A 80 -4.30 -5.42 7.60
N GLU A 81 -5.08 -5.71 6.57
CA GLU A 81 -4.77 -6.76 5.57
C GLU A 81 -3.57 -6.41 4.68
N LEU A 82 -3.26 -5.13 4.52
CA LEU A 82 -2.15 -4.64 3.71
C LEU A 82 -0.90 -4.33 4.54
N CYS A 83 -0.95 -4.58 5.85
CA CYS A 83 0.18 -4.42 6.75
C CYS A 83 1.28 -5.45 6.43
N SER A 84 2.54 -5.00 6.34
CA SER A 84 3.71 -5.87 6.12
C SER A 84 3.78 -7.00 7.15
N ALA A 85 3.62 -6.67 8.44
CA ALA A 85 3.67 -7.65 9.52
C ALA A 85 2.63 -8.76 9.33
N ASN A 86 1.39 -8.40 8.99
CA ASN A 86 0.32 -9.36 8.74
C ASN A 86 0.60 -10.22 7.50
N LEU A 87 0.99 -9.61 6.39
CA LEU A 87 1.31 -10.34 5.16
C LEU A 87 2.47 -11.31 5.34
N VAL A 88 3.54 -10.92 6.06
CA VAL A 88 4.68 -11.81 6.33
C VAL A 88 4.27 -12.96 7.26
N LEU A 89 3.43 -12.72 8.26
CA LEU A 89 2.87 -13.79 9.12
C LEU A 89 2.04 -14.80 8.32
N GLN A 90 1.30 -14.33 7.32
CA GLN A 90 0.47 -15.14 6.43
C GLN A 90 1.28 -15.89 5.36
N ALA A 91 2.54 -15.51 5.12
CA ALA A 91 3.38 -16.14 4.11
C ALA A 91 3.49 -17.67 4.31
N ARG A 92 3.54 -18.39 3.18
CA ARG A 92 3.64 -19.86 3.14
C ARG A 92 4.90 -20.29 2.36
N PRO A 93 5.65 -21.29 2.88
CA PRO A 93 5.41 -22.04 4.12
C PRO A 93 5.66 -21.19 5.39
N PRO A 94 5.03 -21.51 6.54
CA PRO A 94 5.13 -20.72 7.78
C PRO A 94 6.46 -20.96 8.53
N TRP A 95 7.58 -20.97 7.81
CA TRP A 95 8.91 -21.29 8.35
C TRP A 95 9.56 -20.12 9.08
N MET A 96 9.09 -18.89 8.92
CA MET A 96 9.45 -17.82 9.85
C MET A 96 8.82 -18.10 11.22
N ARG A 97 9.68 -18.20 12.25
CA ARG A 97 9.29 -18.69 13.58
C ARG A 97 9.29 -17.60 14.63
N GLU A 98 10.07 -16.55 14.48
CA GLU A 98 10.17 -15.50 15.48
C GLU A 98 9.91 -14.14 14.86
N PHE A 99 9.03 -13.37 15.48
CA PHE A 99 8.60 -12.06 15.02
C PHE A 99 8.71 -11.06 16.16
N TRP A 100 9.34 -9.92 15.88
CA TRP A 100 9.41 -8.77 16.77
C TRP A 100 8.79 -7.58 16.06
N LEU A 101 7.61 -7.15 16.52
CA LEU A 101 6.80 -6.10 15.89
C LEU A 101 6.77 -4.90 16.82
N CYS A 102 7.41 -3.80 16.44
CA CYS A 102 7.49 -2.60 17.28
C CYS A 102 6.64 -1.47 16.70
N ASP A 103 5.94 -0.74 17.57
CA ASP A 103 5.24 0.48 17.20
C ASP A 103 5.18 1.44 18.39
N LEU A 104 5.26 2.74 18.09
CA LEU A 104 5.21 3.81 19.09
C LEU A 104 3.77 4.17 19.46
N ASP A 105 2.83 4.06 18.53
CA ASP A 105 1.45 4.50 18.73
C ASP A 105 0.64 3.39 19.44
N PRO A 106 0.00 3.69 20.59
CA PRO A 106 -0.83 2.73 21.31
C PRO A 106 -1.91 2.06 20.45
N ALA A 107 -2.55 2.78 19.53
CA ALA A 107 -3.57 2.18 18.65
C ALA A 107 -2.94 1.20 17.64
N GLY A 108 -1.74 1.49 17.16
CA GLY A 108 -0.94 0.57 16.35
C GLY A 108 -0.55 -0.69 17.11
N VAL A 109 -0.12 -0.55 18.36
CA VAL A 109 0.21 -1.67 19.25
C VAL A 109 -1.02 -2.57 19.47
N SER A 110 -2.19 -1.98 19.76
CA SER A 110 -3.43 -2.76 19.91
C SER A 110 -3.75 -3.57 18.66
N LEU A 111 -3.63 -2.96 17.48
CA LEU A 111 -3.84 -3.65 16.21
C LEU A 111 -2.84 -4.79 15.98
N LEU A 112 -1.57 -4.61 16.35
CA LEU A 112 -0.55 -5.65 16.24
C LEU A 112 -0.81 -6.82 17.19
N GLU A 113 -1.34 -6.56 18.38
CA GLU A 113 -1.75 -7.63 19.31
C GLU A 113 -2.96 -8.42 18.76
N GLU A 114 -3.89 -7.77 18.08
CA GLU A 114 -4.96 -8.48 17.35
C GLU A 114 -4.40 -9.35 16.22
N ILE A 115 -3.47 -8.83 15.41
CA ILE A 115 -2.79 -9.60 14.35
C ILE A 115 -2.08 -10.82 14.96
N LYS A 116 -1.37 -10.63 16.07
CA LYS A 116 -0.68 -11.69 16.79
C LYS A 116 -1.63 -12.79 17.24
N ALA A 117 -2.79 -12.43 17.81
CA ALA A 117 -3.80 -13.37 18.24
C ALA A 117 -4.36 -14.19 17.07
N GLU A 118 -4.67 -13.54 15.94
CA GLU A 118 -5.21 -14.20 14.74
C GLU A 118 -4.20 -15.11 14.02
N GLN A 119 -2.91 -14.76 14.05
CA GLN A 119 -1.85 -15.46 13.32
C GLN A 119 -1.06 -16.43 14.20
N ALA A 120 -1.56 -16.75 15.39
CA ALA A 120 -0.94 -17.68 16.32
C ALA A 120 -0.82 -19.09 15.70
N LEU A 121 0.41 -19.61 15.67
CA LEU A 121 0.68 -20.97 15.20
C LEU A 121 1.57 -21.71 16.22
N PRO A 122 1.45 -23.05 16.32
CA PRO A 122 2.37 -23.83 17.13
C PRO A 122 3.83 -23.57 16.74
N LYS A 123 4.69 -23.40 17.74
CA LYS A 123 6.14 -23.14 17.57
C LYS A 123 6.47 -21.83 16.84
N ARG A 124 5.52 -20.91 16.68
CA ARG A 124 5.77 -19.54 16.23
C ARG A 124 5.65 -18.60 17.42
N ARG A 125 6.66 -17.75 17.61
CA ARG A 125 6.71 -16.70 18.61
C ARG A 125 6.49 -15.36 17.92
N ILE A 126 5.52 -14.60 18.41
CA ILE A 126 5.21 -13.24 17.94
C ILE A 126 5.23 -12.34 19.16
N GLU A 127 6.11 -11.35 19.16
CA GLU A 127 6.24 -10.36 20.22
C GLU A 127 5.89 -8.98 19.68
N VAL A 128 5.00 -8.30 20.38
CA VAL A 128 4.64 -6.91 20.09
C VAL A 128 5.30 -6.04 21.15
N LEU A 129 6.07 -5.05 20.72
CA LEU A 129 6.88 -4.19 21.58
C LEU A 129 6.37 -2.75 21.51
N PRO A 130 5.63 -2.27 22.53
CA PRO A 130 5.23 -0.87 22.59
C PRO A 130 6.41 0.05 22.89
N GLY A 131 6.50 1.14 22.13
CA GLY A 131 7.41 2.25 22.37
C GLY A 131 8.32 2.56 21.18
N ASP A 132 9.31 3.42 21.42
CA ASP A 132 10.26 3.85 20.40
C ASP A 132 11.21 2.71 20.00
N PHE A 133 11.16 2.32 18.73
CA PHE A 133 12.02 1.27 18.18
C PHE A 133 13.52 1.58 18.33
N ASN A 134 13.91 2.85 18.26
CA ASN A 134 15.32 3.24 18.42
C ASN A 134 15.86 2.85 19.80
N LEU A 135 14.98 2.75 20.81
CA LEU A 135 15.31 2.25 22.15
C LEU A 135 15.11 0.74 22.27
N ARG A 136 13.99 0.22 21.74
CA ARG A 136 13.60 -1.20 21.86
C ARG A 136 14.51 -2.16 21.11
N ILE A 137 15.25 -1.71 20.10
CA ILE A 137 16.15 -2.57 19.34
C ILE A 137 17.18 -3.27 20.24
N HIS A 138 17.64 -2.62 21.31
CA HIS A 138 18.61 -3.21 22.23
C HIS A 138 18.03 -4.39 23.03
N ASP A 139 16.73 -4.34 23.36
CA ASP A 139 16.02 -5.44 24.00
C ASP A 139 15.93 -6.64 23.04
N ILE A 140 15.60 -6.40 21.77
CA ILE A 140 15.48 -7.43 20.72
C ILE A 140 16.84 -8.10 20.47
N LEU A 141 17.89 -7.30 20.26
CA LEU A 141 19.23 -7.82 20.00
C LEU A 141 19.83 -8.50 21.25
N GLY A 142 19.47 -8.02 22.45
CA GLY A 142 19.89 -8.58 23.74
C GLY A 142 19.11 -9.81 24.20
N ALA A 143 17.99 -10.17 23.56
CA ALA A 143 17.12 -11.28 23.95
C ALA A 143 17.78 -12.67 23.85
N GLY A 144 18.94 -12.78 23.18
CA GLY A 144 19.71 -14.03 23.06
C GLY A 144 19.12 -15.04 22.07
N THR A 145 18.02 -14.71 21.38
CA THR A 145 17.39 -15.58 20.37
C THR A 145 18.04 -15.44 18.99
N ILE A 146 18.59 -14.26 18.68
CA ILE A 146 19.29 -13.97 17.43
C ILE A 146 20.76 -14.40 17.54
N LYS A 147 21.03 -15.69 17.28
CA LYS A 147 22.38 -16.27 17.27
C LYS A 147 23.15 -15.89 15.99
N PRO A 148 24.49 -16.05 15.95
CA PRO A 148 25.29 -15.77 14.74
C PRO A 148 24.82 -16.52 13.48
N THR A 149 24.25 -17.72 13.65
CA THR A 149 23.74 -18.57 12.55
C THR A 149 22.25 -18.38 12.28
N THR A 150 21.54 -17.61 13.10
CA THR A 150 20.10 -17.40 12.89
C THR A 150 19.91 -16.53 11.65
N ALA A 151 19.16 -17.01 10.66
CA ALA A 151 18.73 -16.17 9.56
C ALA A 151 17.82 -15.06 10.12
N THR A 152 18.18 -13.79 9.95
CA THR A 152 17.42 -12.67 10.52
C THR A 152 17.29 -11.55 9.51
N PHE A 153 16.08 -11.02 9.44
CA PHE A 153 15.71 -9.93 8.59
C PHE A 153 15.11 -8.79 9.44
N ALA A 154 15.46 -7.55 9.11
CA ALA A 154 14.92 -6.36 9.73
C ALA A 154 14.29 -5.42 8.68
N LEU A 155 13.00 -5.15 8.84
CA LEU A 155 12.27 -4.12 8.11
C LEU A 155 12.33 -2.80 8.88
N LEU A 156 12.89 -1.78 8.23
CA LEU A 156 12.92 -0.40 8.69
C LEU A 156 12.06 0.43 7.74
N ASP A 157 10.76 0.46 8.03
CA ASP A 157 9.76 1.21 7.28
C ASP A 157 9.24 2.45 8.04
N GLN A 158 10.18 3.28 8.46
CA GLN A 158 9.88 4.50 9.20
C GLN A 158 9.11 5.55 8.40
N ARG A 159 8.44 6.46 9.10
CA ARG A 159 8.02 7.73 8.49
C ARG A 159 9.19 8.71 8.52
N THR A 160 9.67 9.09 7.35
CA THR A 160 10.65 10.16 7.14
C THR A 160 11.91 10.02 8.02
N PHE A 161 11.98 10.70 9.17
CA PHE A 161 13.18 10.84 10.02
C PHE A 161 13.09 10.08 11.35
N GLU A 162 12.17 9.11 11.49
CA GLU A 162 11.95 8.41 12.78
C GLU A 162 13.03 7.37 13.11
N CYS A 163 13.68 6.75 12.11
CA CYS A 163 14.73 5.76 12.36
C CYS A 163 16.11 6.42 12.44
N GLU A 164 16.75 6.37 13.61
CA GLU A 164 18.07 6.92 13.83
C GLU A 164 19.16 6.06 13.15
N TRP A 165 20.21 6.69 12.62
CA TRP A 165 21.32 5.96 12.00
C TRP A 165 22.02 5.03 13.01
N ALA A 166 22.06 5.42 14.28
CA ALA A 166 22.60 4.60 15.36
C ALA A 166 21.85 3.27 15.52
N THR A 167 20.54 3.25 15.28
CA THR A 167 19.72 2.03 15.28
C THR A 167 20.09 1.13 14.11
N VAL A 168 20.27 1.68 12.91
CA VAL A 168 20.75 0.92 11.74
C VAL A 168 22.14 0.33 12.01
N GLN A 169 23.03 1.12 12.63
CA GLN A 169 24.37 0.67 13.05
C GLN A 169 24.32 -0.47 14.07
N ALA A 170 23.41 -0.39 15.06
CA ALA A 170 23.25 -1.43 16.06
C ALA A 170 22.84 -2.76 15.42
N ILE A 171 21.86 -2.74 14.49
CA ILE A 171 21.42 -3.92 13.75
C ILE A 171 22.56 -4.50 12.90
N ALA A 172 23.25 -3.66 12.13
CA ALA A 172 24.30 -4.08 11.22
C ALA A 172 25.55 -4.64 11.93
N ARG A 173 25.78 -4.27 13.20
CA ARG A 173 26.94 -4.71 14.01
C ARG A 173 26.65 -5.91 14.90
N HIS A 174 25.38 -6.31 15.04
CA HIS A 174 24.99 -7.40 15.94
C HIS A 174 25.66 -8.74 15.62
N LYS A 175 25.80 -9.05 14.32
CA LYS A 175 26.43 -10.28 13.83
C LYS A 175 27.71 -9.99 13.07
N GLN A 176 28.68 -10.90 13.22
CA GLN A 176 30.01 -10.77 12.62
C GLN A 176 30.20 -11.61 11.35
N THR A 177 29.48 -12.74 11.22
CA THR A 177 29.61 -13.66 10.06
C THR A 177 28.68 -13.25 8.92
N HIS A 178 27.37 -13.40 9.13
CA HIS A 178 26.34 -12.89 8.24
C HIS A 178 25.54 -11.85 9.00
N LYS A 179 25.63 -10.59 8.58
CA LYS A 179 24.85 -9.49 9.16
C LYS A 179 23.36 -9.78 9.04
N ILE A 180 22.58 -9.14 9.91
CA ILE A 180 21.13 -9.09 9.76
C ILE A 180 20.82 -8.43 8.42
N GLU A 181 19.97 -9.03 7.60
CA GLU A 181 19.53 -8.40 6.35
C GLU A 181 18.61 -7.23 6.68
N ILE A 182 18.82 -6.08 6.03
CA ILE A 182 18.05 -4.87 6.28
C ILE A 182 17.32 -4.46 5.01
N PHE A 183 16.02 -4.21 5.15
CA PHE A 183 15.28 -3.34 4.25
C PHE A 183 15.12 -1.97 4.91
N TYR A 184 15.64 -0.94 4.27
CA TYR A 184 15.54 0.44 4.75
C TYR A 184 14.78 1.31 3.75
N PHE A 185 13.66 1.89 4.17
CA PHE A 185 12.83 2.73 3.31
C PHE A 185 13.23 4.20 3.37
N LEU A 186 13.79 4.71 2.28
CA LEU A 186 14.09 6.12 2.09
C LEU A 186 12.92 6.81 1.37
N ALA A 187 12.22 7.73 2.04
CA ALA A 187 11.10 8.50 1.47
C ALA A 187 11.53 9.61 0.49
N THR A 188 12.20 9.23 -0.60
CA THR A 188 12.79 10.12 -1.61
C THR A 188 11.83 11.16 -2.16
N GLY A 189 10.56 10.78 -2.41
CA GLY A 189 9.55 11.68 -2.98
C GLY A 189 9.18 12.86 -2.07
N TRP A 190 9.42 12.74 -0.77
CA TRP A 190 9.13 13.79 0.22
C TRP A 190 10.38 14.43 0.82
N LEU A 191 11.57 13.88 0.57
CA LEU A 191 12.77 14.28 1.29
C LEU A 191 13.09 15.78 1.13
N ASP A 192 12.98 16.34 -0.07
CA ASP A 192 13.27 17.77 -0.30
C ASP A 192 12.37 18.70 0.51
N ARG A 193 11.05 18.45 0.47
CA ARG A 193 10.09 19.24 1.24
C ARG A 193 10.25 19.03 2.74
N SER A 194 10.52 17.79 3.15
CA SER A 194 10.69 17.45 4.57
C SER A 194 11.94 18.10 5.15
N ILE A 195 13.03 18.17 4.38
CA ILE A 195 14.24 18.90 4.76
C ILE A 195 14.01 20.42 4.73
N ALA A 196 13.34 20.94 3.71
CA ALA A 196 13.07 22.38 3.60
C ALA A 196 12.15 22.91 4.72
N ALA A 197 11.26 22.06 5.26
CA ALA A 197 10.37 22.40 6.36
C ALA A 197 11.07 22.43 7.73
N VAL A 198 12.34 22.03 7.82
CA VAL A 198 13.11 22.03 9.07
C VAL A 198 13.52 23.46 9.42
N SER A 199 12.82 24.04 10.39
CA SER A 199 13.14 25.38 10.93
C SER A 199 13.48 25.38 12.42
N ARG A 200 13.02 24.36 13.18
CA ARG A 200 13.20 24.28 14.63
C ARG A 200 14.44 23.49 15.04
N PRO A 201 15.10 23.85 16.16
CA PRO A 201 16.27 23.12 16.68
C PRO A 201 16.01 21.64 16.92
N GLU A 202 14.85 21.28 17.48
CA GLU A 202 14.51 19.88 17.80
C GLU A 202 14.36 19.03 16.53
N THR A 203 13.81 19.63 15.47
CA THR A 203 13.69 18.94 14.17
C THR A 203 15.06 18.78 13.51
N THR A 204 15.94 19.77 13.66
CA THR A 204 17.33 19.70 13.19
C THR A 204 18.09 18.57 13.87
N GLU A 205 17.97 18.44 15.19
CA GLU A 205 18.58 17.35 15.94
C GLU A 205 18.07 15.98 15.47
N ARG A 206 16.76 15.85 15.25
CA ARG A 206 16.17 14.62 14.72
C ARG A 206 16.70 14.25 13.34
N LEU A 207 16.89 15.22 12.43
CA LEU A 207 17.52 14.95 11.13
C LEU A 207 18.98 14.52 11.28
N THR A 208 19.73 15.16 12.17
CA THR A 208 21.12 14.78 12.45
C THR A 208 21.21 13.36 13.00
N LYS A 209 20.30 12.96 13.91
CA LYS A 209 20.19 11.59 14.42
C LYS A 209 19.79 10.57 13.35
N TRP A 210 18.79 10.91 12.52
CA TRP A 210 18.36 10.11 11.38
C TRP A 210 19.49 9.87 10.36
N TRP A 211 20.24 10.92 10.03
CA TRP A 211 21.33 10.83 9.06
C TRP A 211 22.63 10.28 9.67
N GLY A 212 22.81 10.45 10.99
CA GLY A 212 24.01 10.10 11.74
C GLY A 212 25.16 11.10 11.61
N ARG A 213 24.97 12.19 10.85
CA ARG A 213 25.98 13.22 10.54
C ARG A 213 25.31 14.57 10.32
N GLU A 214 26.09 15.65 10.38
CA GLU A 214 25.59 17.03 10.18
C GLU A 214 25.43 17.43 8.71
N ASP A 215 26.01 16.66 7.78
CA ASP A 215 26.02 16.90 6.33
C ASP A 215 24.69 16.52 5.64
N TRP A 216 23.62 16.24 6.38
CA TRP A 216 22.30 15.88 5.81
C TRP A 216 21.75 16.96 4.87
N ARG A 217 22.17 18.22 5.03
CA ARG A 217 21.78 19.34 4.15
C ARG A 217 22.22 19.12 2.72
N ASP A 218 23.32 18.40 2.51
CA ASP A 218 23.86 18.14 1.18
C ASP A 218 22.99 17.17 0.38
N LEU A 219 22.09 16.42 1.03
CA LEU A 219 21.11 15.57 0.34
C LEU A 219 20.23 16.39 -0.62
N ARG A 220 19.93 17.66 -0.31
CA ARG A 220 19.16 18.56 -1.19
C ARG A 220 19.90 18.92 -2.47
N LYS A 221 21.24 18.83 -2.48
CA LYS A 221 22.07 19.11 -3.66
C LYS A 221 22.12 17.91 -4.61
N ILE A 222 21.62 16.75 -4.17
CA ILE A 222 21.69 15.48 -4.89
C ILE A 222 20.32 15.17 -5.47
N SER A 223 20.30 14.72 -6.73
CA SER A 223 19.06 14.36 -7.41
C SER A 223 18.38 13.18 -6.71
N SER A 224 17.04 13.13 -6.78
CA SER A 224 16.24 12.07 -6.16
C SER A 224 16.69 10.66 -6.58
N ALA A 225 17.05 10.46 -7.85
CA ALA A 225 17.51 9.18 -8.39
C ALA A 225 18.85 8.72 -7.77
N VAL A 226 19.75 9.66 -7.43
CA VAL A 226 21.10 9.34 -6.92
C VAL A 226 21.10 9.11 -5.41
N ARG A 227 20.13 9.68 -4.67
CA ARG A 227 20.04 9.54 -3.21
C ARG A 227 19.96 8.08 -2.74
N GLY A 228 19.19 7.25 -3.44
CA GLY A 228 19.10 5.82 -3.12
C GLY A 228 20.46 5.13 -3.21
N VAL A 229 21.22 5.41 -4.27
CA VAL A 229 22.57 4.89 -4.47
C VAL A 229 23.50 5.37 -3.37
N GLN A 230 23.47 6.67 -3.02
CA GLN A 230 24.31 7.20 -1.96
C GLN A 230 24.04 6.54 -0.61
N VAL A 231 22.77 6.31 -0.25
CA VAL A 231 22.43 5.60 0.99
C VAL A 231 22.92 4.15 0.93
N ALA A 232 22.72 3.45 -0.19
CA ALA A 232 23.26 2.10 -0.37
C ALA A 232 24.80 2.05 -0.22
N GLU A 233 25.53 3.04 -0.75
CA GLU A 233 26.97 3.15 -0.56
C GLU A 233 27.36 3.39 0.90
N ARG A 234 26.55 4.11 1.68
CA ARG A 234 26.76 4.21 3.14
C ARG A 234 26.58 2.86 3.84
N PHE A 235 25.62 2.03 3.43
CA PHE A 235 25.48 0.67 3.95
C PHE A 235 26.74 -0.19 3.67
N LYS A 236 27.36 -0.03 2.49
CA LYS A 236 28.62 -0.72 2.18
C LYS A 236 29.80 -0.15 2.97
N ALA A 237 30.04 1.16 2.85
CA ALA A 237 31.24 1.83 3.35
C ALA A 237 31.24 2.02 4.88
N GLU A 238 30.11 2.36 5.48
CA GLU A 238 30.03 2.67 6.92
C GLU A 238 29.58 1.46 7.76
N LEU A 239 28.74 0.58 7.20
CA LEU A 239 28.16 -0.56 7.93
C LEU A 239 28.80 -1.91 7.55
N GLY A 240 29.58 -1.94 6.47
CA GLY A 240 30.34 -3.11 6.03
C GLY A 240 29.51 -4.20 5.37
N TYR A 241 28.35 -3.87 4.79
CA TYR A 241 27.58 -4.85 4.01
C TYR A 241 28.28 -5.17 2.70
N THR A 242 28.32 -6.46 2.34
CA THR A 242 28.89 -6.92 1.07
C THR A 242 28.05 -6.47 -0.12
N TYR A 243 26.73 -6.56 0.01
CA TYR A 243 25.77 -6.17 -1.02
C TYR A 243 24.79 -5.15 -0.44
N ALA A 244 24.61 -4.03 -1.13
CA ALA A 244 23.55 -3.07 -0.83
C ALA A 244 23.07 -2.43 -2.12
N TYR A 245 21.77 -2.51 -2.38
CA TYR A 245 21.18 -2.01 -3.63
C TYR A 245 19.90 -1.22 -3.37
N PRO A 246 19.71 -0.08 -4.04
CA PRO A 246 18.47 0.67 -4.00
C PRO A 246 17.46 0.09 -5.00
N TYR A 247 16.24 -0.17 -4.54
CA TYR A 247 15.11 -0.56 -5.37
C TYR A 247 14.09 0.59 -5.41
N PRO A 248 13.86 1.22 -6.57
CA PRO A 248 12.93 2.33 -6.68
C PRO A 248 11.48 1.83 -6.58
N ILE A 249 10.66 2.59 -5.85
CA ILE A 249 9.23 2.36 -5.69
C ILE A 249 8.51 3.63 -6.09
N HIS A 250 7.61 3.47 -7.04
CA HIS A 250 6.95 4.55 -7.73
C HIS A 250 5.55 4.78 -7.17
N SER A 251 5.00 5.97 -7.42
CA SER A 251 3.58 6.24 -7.24
C SER A 251 2.95 6.43 -8.60
N GLU A 252 2.03 5.53 -8.93
CA GLU A 252 1.16 5.65 -10.10
C GLU A 252 0.36 6.97 -10.01
N ARG A 253 -0.22 7.23 -8.85
CA ARG A 253 -0.96 8.47 -8.50
C ARG A 253 -0.18 9.78 -8.71
N ARG A 254 1.16 9.72 -8.76
CA ARG A 254 2.05 10.89 -8.93
C ARG A 254 2.81 10.82 -10.28
N GLY A 255 2.20 10.21 -11.29
CA GLY A 255 2.75 10.17 -12.65
C GLY A 255 4.02 9.34 -12.75
N GLY A 256 4.13 8.26 -11.98
CA GLY A 256 5.30 7.38 -12.00
C GLY A 256 6.52 7.94 -11.27
N ARG A 257 6.38 8.98 -10.46
CA ARG A 257 7.50 9.50 -9.66
C ARG A 257 7.98 8.47 -8.63
N ILE A 258 9.30 8.38 -8.43
CA ILE A 258 9.89 7.61 -7.33
C ILE A 258 9.50 8.25 -5.98
N MET A 259 8.73 7.52 -5.19
CA MET A 259 8.33 7.92 -3.85
C MET A 259 9.29 7.39 -2.79
N TYR A 260 9.78 6.16 -2.98
CA TYR A 260 10.71 5.54 -2.07
C TYR A 260 11.86 4.89 -2.82
N HIS A 261 13.03 4.85 -2.19
CA HIS A 261 14.01 3.81 -2.44
C HIS A 261 13.98 2.84 -1.28
N MET A 262 13.77 1.56 -1.56
CA MET A 262 14.01 0.50 -0.61
C MET A 262 15.46 0.05 -0.75
N ILE A 263 16.29 0.31 0.25
CA ILE A 263 17.66 -0.19 0.29
C ILE A 263 17.63 -1.59 0.86
N HIS A 264 18.01 -2.58 0.06
CA HIS A 264 18.22 -3.94 0.53
C HIS A 264 19.72 -4.16 0.78
N ALA A 265 20.10 -4.43 2.02
CA ALA A 265 21.46 -4.68 2.44
C ALA A 265 21.62 -6.08 3.04
N THR A 266 22.61 -6.84 2.55
CA THR A 266 22.84 -8.26 2.89
C THR A 266 24.32 -8.62 2.68
N ASP A 267 24.78 -9.64 3.40
CA ASP A 267 26.08 -10.29 3.15
C ASP A 267 25.95 -11.59 2.36
N HIS A 268 24.72 -12.03 2.09
CA HIS A 268 24.50 -13.32 1.45
C HIS A 268 24.43 -13.18 -0.09
N PRO A 269 25.29 -13.86 -0.87
CA PRO A 269 25.33 -13.69 -2.33
C PRO A 269 24.02 -14.10 -3.02
N ALA A 270 23.28 -15.08 -2.47
CA ALA A 270 22.01 -15.50 -3.04
C ALA A 270 20.85 -14.50 -2.80
N ALA A 271 20.98 -13.59 -1.83
CA ALA A 271 19.88 -12.69 -1.44
C ALA A 271 19.55 -11.66 -2.53
N SER A 272 20.55 -11.14 -3.24
CA SER A 272 20.35 -10.17 -4.32
C SER A 272 19.53 -10.75 -5.50
N PRO A 273 19.85 -11.95 -6.02
CA PRO A 273 18.98 -12.64 -6.99
C PRO A 273 17.54 -12.86 -6.49
N LEU A 274 17.34 -13.25 -5.23
CA LEU A 274 16.00 -13.45 -4.66
C LEU A 274 15.22 -12.13 -4.60
N MET A 275 15.87 -11.03 -4.25
CA MET A 275 15.27 -9.70 -4.24
C MET A 275 14.84 -9.27 -5.63
N GLN A 276 15.69 -9.45 -6.64
CA GLN A 276 15.32 -9.13 -8.02
C GLN A 276 14.10 -9.95 -8.49
N ARG A 277 14.04 -11.23 -8.12
CA ARG A 277 12.89 -12.09 -8.41
C ARG A 277 11.61 -11.59 -7.74
N ALA A 278 11.67 -11.29 -6.44
CA ALA A 278 10.54 -10.75 -5.70
C ALA A 278 10.04 -9.45 -6.33
N TYR A 279 10.96 -8.56 -6.71
CA TYR A 279 10.66 -7.31 -7.39
C TYR A 279 9.93 -7.54 -8.71
N ARG A 280 10.46 -8.41 -9.60
CA ARG A 280 9.85 -8.71 -10.90
C ARG A 280 8.44 -9.27 -10.77
N LYS A 281 8.25 -10.24 -9.88
CA LYS A 281 6.95 -10.87 -9.64
C LYS A 281 5.91 -9.82 -9.21
N VAL A 282 6.30 -8.94 -8.29
CA VAL A 282 5.39 -7.96 -7.70
C VAL A 282 5.16 -6.76 -8.61
N ALA A 283 6.12 -6.40 -9.46
CA ALA A 283 5.98 -5.37 -10.50
C ALA A 283 5.13 -5.83 -11.71
N GLY A 284 4.52 -7.02 -11.66
CA GLY A 284 3.56 -7.47 -12.67
C GLY A 284 4.18 -8.13 -13.90
N ARG A 285 5.44 -8.60 -13.85
CA ARG A 285 5.87 -9.64 -14.80
C ARG A 285 5.19 -10.94 -14.45
N SER A 286 4.52 -11.56 -15.42
CA SER A 286 4.05 -12.94 -15.25
C SER A 286 5.25 -13.85 -14.96
N LEU A 287 5.10 -14.76 -13.99
CA LEU A 287 6.01 -15.88 -13.78
C LEU A 287 5.89 -16.95 -14.88
N ASP A 288 4.99 -16.76 -15.86
CA ASP A 288 4.79 -17.66 -17.02
C ASP A 288 5.97 -17.66 -18.02
N ASP A 289 7.00 -16.84 -17.80
CA ASP A 289 8.30 -17.09 -18.41
C ASP A 289 8.81 -18.44 -17.87
N ARG A 290 8.50 -19.56 -18.56
CA ARG A 290 8.90 -20.93 -18.19
C ARG A 290 10.40 -21.03 -17.85
N GLU A 291 11.23 -20.18 -18.46
CA GLU A 291 12.65 -20.00 -18.11
C GLU A 291 12.86 -19.63 -16.62
N ALA A 292 12.08 -18.72 -16.05
CA ALA A 292 12.26 -18.24 -14.66
C ALA A 292 11.80 -19.25 -13.59
N GLN A 293 10.93 -20.18 -13.95
CA GLN A 293 10.53 -21.31 -13.10
C GLN A 293 11.55 -22.45 -13.18
N GLN A 294 12.01 -22.79 -14.38
CA GLN A 294 13.09 -23.77 -14.58
C GLN A 294 14.41 -23.30 -13.97
N ASP A 295 14.72 -22.00 -14.02
CA ASP A 295 15.87 -21.41 -13.33
C ASP A 295 15.74 -21.49 -11.80
N LEU A 296 14.52 -21.42 -11.24
CA LEU A 296 14.30 -21.62 -9.81
C LEU A 296 14.57 -23.06 -9.42
N GLU A 297 14.01 -24.00 -10.17
CA GLU A 297 14.13 -25.43 -9.91
C GLU A 297 15.58 -25.88 -10.10
N ALA A 298 16.27 -25.38 -11.13
CA ALA A 298 17.69 -25.63 -11.36
C ALA A 298 18.58 -25.02 -10.27
N LEU A 299 18.31 -23.78 -9.83
CA LEU A 299 19.07 -23.13 -8.76
C LEU A 299 18.79 -23.79 -7.41
N LEU A 300 17.54 -24.14 -7.11
CA LEU A 300 17.17 -24.91 -5.91
C LEU A 300 17.78 -26.31 -5.94
N ALA A 301 17.85 -26.99 -7.08
CA ALA A 301 18.52 -28.28 -7.24
C ALA A 301 20.06 -28.18 -7.19
N GLN A 302 20.62 -27.00 -7.47
CA GLN A 302 22.05 -26.71 -7.32
C GLN A 302 22.40 -26.45 -5.84
N TYR A 303 21.51 -25.78 -5.09
CA TYR A 303 21.71 -25.47 -3.67
C TYR A 303 21.24 -26.58 -2.71
N MET A 304 20.26 -27.38 -3.11
CA MET A 304 19.83 -28.60 -2.43
C MET A 304 20.41 -29.78 -3.20
N GLY A 305 21.51 -30.36 -2.71
CA GLY A 305 22.18 -31.47 -3.39
C GLY A 305 21.21 -32.54 -3.90
N LYS A 306 21.46 -33.03 -5.11
CA LYS A 306 20.62 -33.83 -6.04
C LYS A 306 19.84 -35.07 -5.52
N GLY A 307 19.57 -35.25 -4.23
CA GLY A 307 18.98 -36.46 -3.65
C GLY A 307 17.58 -36.36 -3.03
N ASP A 308 16.99 -35.17 -2.85
CA ASP A 308 15.79 -35.00 -2.01
C ASP A 308 14.52 -34.50 -2.74
N LEU A 309 14.54 -34.35 -4.07
CA LEU A 309 13.39 -33.82 -4.82
C LEU A 309 12.27 -34.85 -5.06
N ASP A 310 12.60 -36.14 -5.16
CA ASP A 310 11.62 -37.18 -5.47
C ASP A 310 10.67 -37.50 -4.29
N ALA A 311 11.02 -37.10 -3.07
CA ALA A 311 10.22 -37.35 -1.86
C ALA A 311 9.15 -36.27 -1.58
N VAL A 312 9.18 -35.13 -2.28
CA VAL A 312 8.34 -33.95 -1.95
C VAL A 312 7.12 -33.81 -2.86
N PHE A 313 7.10 -34.46 -4.03
CA PHE A 313 6.05 -34.33 -5.03
C PHE A 313 5.03 -35.47 -5.08
N ASP A 314 5.02 -36.37 -4.08
CA ASP A 314 3.94 -37.35 -3.92
C ASP A 314 2.85 -36.79 -2.99
N LEU A 315 1.99 -35.93 -3.54
CA LEU A 315 0.68 -35.62 -2.97
C LEU A 315 -0.38 -36.13 -3.93
N GLY A 316 -0.94 -37.29 -3.57
CA GLY A 316 -1.83 -38.11 -4.39
C GLY A 316 -3.21 -37.53 -4.74
N GLU A 317 -3.75 -38.17 -5.77
CA GLU A 317 -5.11 -38.32 -6.30
C GLU A 317 -5.89 -37.06 -6.79
N PRO A 318 -6.45 -37.09 -8.02
CA PRO A 318 -7.18 -35.97 -8.62
C PRO A 318 -8.63 -35.88 -8.11
N PHE A 319 -9.09 -34.64 -7.89
CA PHE A 319 -10.44 -34.33 -7.43
C PHE A 319 -11.46 -34.49 -8.57
N ASP A 320 -12.48 -35.33 -8.35
CA ASP A 320 -13.55 -35.63 -9.32
C ASP A 320 -14.59 -34.51 -9.38
N GLY A 321 -14.87 -34.05 -10.59
CA GLY A 321 -15.69 -32.87 -10.87
C GLY A 321 -17.17 -33.21 -10.99
N THR A 322 -17.97 -32.84 -9.98
CA THR A 322 -19.44 -32.80 -10.10
C THR A 322 -19.96 -31.38 -9.83
N PRO A 323 -20.69 -30.75 -10.78
CA PRO A 323 -21.25 -29.42 -10.58
C PRO A 323 -22.58 -29.48 -9.83
N ILE A 324 -22.71 -28.67 -8.78
CA ILE A 324 -23.92 -28.50 -7.98
C ILE A 324 -24.84 -27.47 -8.66
N SER A 325 -26.10 -27.85 -8.88
CA SER A 325 -27.15 -26.99 -9.44
C SER A 325 -27.85 -26.19 -8.34
N VAL A 326 -28.12 -24.90 -8.56
CA VAL A 326 -28.87 -24.02 -7.64
C VAL A 326 -30.21 -23.63 -8.28
N PRO A 327 -31.35 -23.71 -7.56
CA PRO A 327 -32.67 -23.45 -8.14
C PRO A 327 -33.00 -21.95 -8.17
N THR A 328 -33.62 -21.54 -9.28
CA THR A 328 -34.12 -20.18 -9.53
C THR A 328 -35.54 -20.04 -8.95
N SER A 329 -35.78 -19.06 -8.09
CA SER A 329 -37.14 -18.65 -7.71
C SER A 329 -37.48 -17.26 -8.28
N ARG A 330 -38.72 -17.16 -8.77
CA ARG A 330 -39.38 -16.02 -9.42
C ARG A 330 -39.51 -14.82 -8.47
N SER A 331 -39.29 -13.61 -8.98
CA SER A 331 -39.82 -12.38 -8.37
C SER A 331 -40.95 -11.82 -9.23
N ASP A 332 -42.04 -11.45 -8.56
CA ASP A 332 -43.19 -10.76 -9.15
C ASP A 332 -42.84 -9.30 -9.52
N ALA A 333 -43.58 -8.79 -10.50
CA ALA A 333 -43.29 -7.58 -11.26
C ALA A 333 -43.60 -6.26 -10.50
N LEU A 334 -42.66 -5.32 -10.55
CA LEU A 334 -42.92 -3.88 -10.43
C LEU A 334 -42.99 -3.23 -11.83
N PRO A 335 -43.74 -2.13 -12.01
CA PRO A 335 -44.03 -1.56 -13.31
C PRO A 335 -42.80 -0.89 -13.96
N ALA A 336 -42.91 -0.72 -15.29
CA ALA A 336 -41.85 -0.47 -16.26
C ALA A 336 -40.85 0.67 -15.92
N LYS A 337 -39.58 0.38 -16.22
CA LYS A 337 -38.40 1.25 -16.11
C LYS A 337 -38.58 2.55 -16.92
N LEU A 338 -38.75 3.69 -16.24
CA LEU A 338 -38.23 4.96 -16.73
C LEU A 338 -36.72 4.99 -16.43
N ASP A 339 -35.89 4.71 -17.43
CA ASP A 339 -34.53 5.26 -17.45
C ASP A 339 -34.65 6.63 -18.11
N ALA A 340 -34.82 7.68 -17.29
CA ALA A 340 -34.85 9.06 -17.78
C ALA A 340 -33.59 9.32 -18.61
N THR A 341 -33.78 9.62 -19.90
CA THR A 341 -32.68 9.80 -20.84
C THR A 341 -32.04 11.18 -20.70
N SER A 342 -30.78 11.36 -21.12
CA SER A 342 -30.14 12.69 -21.14
C SER A 342 -30.92 13.70 -21.99
N GLN A 343 -31.59 13.18 -23.01
CA GLN A 343 -32.46 13.91 -23.92
C GLN A 343 -33.61 14.62 -23.17
N GLU A 344 -34.20 13.95 -22.16
CA GLU A 344 -35.36 14.48 -21.42
C GLU A 344 -35.02 15.72 -20.57
N LEU A 345 -33.82 15.79 -19.98
CA LEU A 345 -33.42 16.93 -19.16
C LEU A 345 -33.03 18.15 -19.99
N ASP A 346 -32.37 17.95 -21.14
CA ASP A 346 -32.01 19.04 -22.05
C ASP A 346 -33.26 19.68 -22.68
N ASP A 347 -34.27 18.86 -23.02
CA ASP A 347 -35.57 19.33 -23.50
C ASP A 347 -36.32 20.13 -22.42
N VAL A 348 -36.29 19.66 -21.17
CA VAL A 348 -36.88 20.37 -20.01
C VAL A 348 -36.18 21.71 -19.77
N ILE A 349 -34.84 21.76 -19.80
CA ILE A 349 -34.08 23.00 -19.64
C ILE A 349 -34.44 23.98 -20.77
N SER A 350 -34.48 23.52 -22.02
CA SER A 350 -34.82 24.36 -23.18
C SER A 350 -36.23 24.96 -23.06
N ARG A 351 -37.20 24.18 -22.56
CA ARG A 351 -38.57 24.68 -22.30
C ARG A 351 -38.59 25.74 -21.19
N LEU A 352 -37.87 25.50 -20.09
CA LEU A 352 -37.79 26.45 -18.97
C LEU A 352 -37.10 27.77 -19.37
N GLU A 353 -36.08 27.71 -20.24
CA GLU A 353 -35.42 28.91 -20.78
C GLU A 353 -36.33 29.71 -21.73
N GLY A 354 -37.34 29.06 -22.32
CA GLY A 354 -38.37 29.69 -23.14
C GLY A 354 -39.43 30.48 -22.36
N ALA A 355 -39.25 30.67 -21.05
CA ALA A 355 -40.18 31.39 -20.16
C ALA A 355 -41.61 30.81 -20.14
N VAL A 356 -41.72 29.48 -20.12
CA VAL A 356 -43.00 28.79 -19.88
C VAL A 356 -43.51 29.17 -18.49
N GLU A 357 -44.79 29.58 -18.39
CA GLU A 357 -45.42 29.81 -17.09
C GLU A 357 -45.45 28.51 -16.30
N ILE A 358 -45.07 28.53 -15.02
CA ILE A 358 -45.03 27.35 -14.16
C ILE A 358 -46.04 27.54 -13.05
N GLU A 359 -46.96 26.59 -12.87
CA GLU A 359 -47.88 26.59 -11.74
C GLU A 359 -47.38 25.64 -10.66
N PHE A 360 -46.96 26.21 -9.52
CA PHE A 360 -46.70 25.45 -8.30
C PHE A 360 -48.00 25.22 -7.53
N LEU A 361 -48.00 24.26 -6.57
CA LEU A 361 -49.13 23.96 -5.67
C LEU A 361 -50.29 23.13 -6.26
N GLN A 362 -50.07 22.44 -7.38
CA GLN A 362 -51.01 21.41 -7.83
C GLN A 362 -51.06 20.21 -6.87
N GLU A 363 -52.19 19.48 -6.86
CA GLU A 363 -52.39 18.33 -5.98
C GLU A 363 -51.29 17.27 -6.23
N GLY A 364 -50.44 17.03 -5.23
CA GLY A 364 -49.30 16.11 -5.31
C GLY A 364 -47.95 16.75 -5.64
N GLU A 365 -47.86 18.03 -6.06
CA GLU A 365 -46.58 18.75 -6.27
C GLU A 365 -45.76 18.77 -4.99
N ALA A 366 -46.39 19.09 -3.87
CA ALA A 366 -45.72 19.19 -2.57
C ALA A 366 -45.10 17.85 -2.13
N ASP A 367 -45.75 16.73 -2.46
CA ASP A 367 -45.23 15.39 -2.15
C ASP A 367 -44.08 15.01 -3.09
N MET A 368 -44.16 15.38 -4.38
CA MET A 368 -43.05 15.19 -5.34
C MET A 368 -41.83 16.04 -4.97
N ARG A 369 -42.03 17.29 -4.54
CA ARG A 369 -40.97 18.18 -4.05
C ARG A 369 -40.33 17.64 -2.78
N ARG A 370 -41.13 17.08 -1.85
CA ARG A 370 -40.60 16.40 -0.66
C ARG A 370 -39.76 15.17 -1.04
N ALA A 371 -40.23 14.35 -1.98
CA ALA A 371 -39.50 13.18 -2.45
C ALA A 371 -38.16 13.56 -3.11
N LEU A 372 -38.13 14.63 -3.91
CA LEU A 372 -36.92 15.21 -4.48
C LEU A 372 -35.94 15.65 -3.38
N ARG A 373 -36.41 16.41 -2.39
CA ARG A 373 -35.59 16.85 -1.26
C ARG A 373 -34.99 15.66 -0.49
N ASP A 374 -35.81 14.65 -0.20
CA ASP A 374 -35.36 13.46 0.52
C ASP A 374 -34.30 12.67 -0.27
N ALA A 375 -34.45 12.57 -1.59
CA ALA A 375 -33.46 11.93 -2.45
C ALA A 375 -32.13 12.71 -2.47
N ALA A 376 -32.18 14.04 -2.57
CA ALA A 376 -31.01 14.90 -2.51
C ALA A 376 -30.31 14.83 -1.12
N LEU A 377 -31.07 14.78 -0.03
CA LEU A 377 -30.53 14.60 1.32
C LEU A 377 -29.85 13.23 1.51
N ARG A 378 -30.40 12.16 0.93
CA ARG A 378 -29.74 10.85 0.92
C ARG A 378 -28.42 10.89 0.16
N LEU A 379 -28.37 11.58 -0.97
CA LEU A 379 -27.13 11.78 -1.73
C LEU A 379 -26.11 12.61 -0.94
N ALA A 380 -26.53 13.71 -0.32
CA ALA A 380 -25.67 14.55 0.52
C ALA A 380 -25.08 13.76 1.70
N LYS A 381 -25.91 12.97 2.39
CA LYS A 381 -25.47 12.07 3.45
C LYS A 381 -24.44 11.05 2.95
N ALA A 382 -24.70 10.42 1.80
CA ALA A 382 -23.77 9.47 1.20
C ALA A 382 -22.43 10.11 0.79
N LEU A 383 -22.42 11.42 0.47
CA LEU A 383 -21.20 12.20 0.24
C LEU A 383 -20.47 12.55 1.54
N ASP A 384 -21.20 12.90 2.61
CA ASP A 384 -20.61 13.26 3.91
C ASP A 384 -20.05 12.06 4.66
N ASP A 385 -20.70 10.90 4.58
CA ASP A 385 -20.22 9.64 5.15
C ASP A 385 -18.86 9.21 4.56
N ARG A 386 -18.43 9.85 3.44
CA ARG A 386 -17.13 9.67 2.79
C ARG A 386 -16.08 10.71 3.14
N ARG A 387 -16.45 11.82 3.78
CA ARG A 387 -15.46 12.79 4.25
C ARG A 387 -14.59 12.08 5.30
N PRO A 388 -13.25 12.10 5.17
CA PRO A 388 -12.39 11.56 6.20
C PRO A 388 -12.75 12.22 7.53
N ARG A 389 -13.02 11.44 8.58
CA ARG A 389 -13.21 12.00 9.93
C ARG A 389 -11.92 12.73 10.30
N HIS A 390 -11.99 14.06 10.38
CA HIS A 390 -10.84 14.89 10.72
C HIS A 390 -10.34 14.56 12.12
N GLY A 391 -9.08 14.15 12.21
CA GLY A 391 -8.41 13.85 13.47
C GLY A 391 -7.02 13.29 13.23
N GLU A 392 -6.15 14.06 12.57
CA GLU A 392 -4.68 14.09 12.75
C GLU A 392 -4.06 15.05 11.72
N LEU A 393 -3.15 15.91 12.19
CA LEU A 393 -2.53 16.99 11.41
C LEU A 393 -1.85 16.48 10.12
N GLY A 394 -2.38 16.87 8.95
CA GLY A 394 -1.66 16.79 7.68
C GLY A 394 -2.39 16.19 6.47
N HIS A 395 -3.69 15.88 6.56
CA HIS A 395 -4.40 15.12 5.51
C HIS A 395 -5.62 15.84 4.92
N ASN A 396 -5.39 16.78 4.00
CA ASN A 396 -6.39 17.22 3.03
C ASN A 396 -6.12 16.53 1.68
N GLY A 397 -6.17 15.20 1.66
CA GLY A 397 -6.19 14.45 0.39
C GLY A 397 -7.59 14.50 -0.22
N PRO A 398 -7.74 14.64 -1.55
CA PRO A 398 -9.04 14.55 -2.20
C PRO A 398 -9.68 13.17 -1.94
N PRO A 399 -11.03 13.08 -1.92
CA PRO A 399 -11.75 11.80 -1.82
C PRO A 399 -11.27 10.84 -2.89
N LEU A 400 -11.22 9.54 -2.59
CA LEU A 400 -10.70 8.53 -3.52
C LEU A 400 -11.84 7.70 -4.15
N ASP A 401 -11.67 7.27 -5.39
CA ASP A 401 -12.57 6.33 -6.06
C ASP A 401 -12.23 4.87 -5.69
N ASP A 402 -12.95 3.92 -6.27
CA ASP A 402 -12.82 2.47 -6.03
C ASP A 402 -11.44 1.89 -6.40
N GLU A 403 -10.63 2.64 -7.16
CA GLU A 403 -9.26 2.29 -7.54
C GLU A 403 -8.22 3.01 -6.66
N GLY A 404 -8.69 3.84 -5.72
CA GLY A 404 -7.83 4.69 -4.89
C GLY A 404 -7.29 5.90 -5.62
N ASN A 405 -7.82 6.25 -6.80
CA ASN A 405 -7.47 7.48 -7.51
C ASN A 405 -8.16 8.67 -6.83
N PRO A 406 -7.55 9.87 -6.84
CA PRO A 406 -8.26 11.09 -6.52
C PRO A 406 -9.53 11.18 -7.37
N ILE A 407 -10.70 11.14 -6.73
CA ILE A 407 -11.89 11.69 -7.35
C ILE A 407 -11.53 13.14 -7.67
N PRO A 408 -11.64 13.55 -8.95
CA PRO A 408 -11.26 14.91 -9.34
C PRO A 408 -11.91 15.90 -8.38
N ALA A 409 -11.15 16.84 -7.81
CA ALA A 409 -11.67 17.72 -6.76
C ALA A 409 -12.89 18.53 -7.26
N ASN A 410 -12.91 18.85 -8.56
CA ASN A 410 -14.06 19.41 -9.25
C ASN A 410 -15.27 18.47 -9.22
N PHE A 411 -15.11 17.16 -9.36
CA PHE A 411 -16.21 16.19 -9.37
C PHE A 411 -16.97 16.14 -8.03
N VAL A 412 -16.27 16.02 -6.88
CA VAL A 412 -16.95 16.00 -5.56
C VAL A 412 -17.56 17.35 -5.25
N ASN A 413 -16.85 18.44 -5.58
CA ASN A 413 -17.38 19.79 -5.42
C ASN A 413 -18.63 20.01 -6.27
N GLU A 414 -18.65 19.51 -7.50
CA GLU A 414 -19.79 19.63 -8.42
C GLU A 414 -20.98 18.80 -7.97
N LEU A 415 -20.76 17.55 -7.53
CA LEU A 415 -21.77 16.72 -6.87
C LEU A 415 -22.37 17.42 -5.65
N THR A 416 -21.51 17.92 -4.77
CA THR A 416 -21.94 18.59 -3.53
C THR A 416 -22.72 19.87 -3.84
N THR A 417 -22.24 20.67 -4.78
CA THR A 417 -22.87 21.93 -5.19
C THR A 417 -24.23 21.67 -5.84
N ALA A 418 -24.32 20.78 -6.84
CA ALA A 418 -25.59 20.45 -7.48
C ALA A 418 -26.60 19.84 -6.49
N THR A 419 -26.15 18.96 -5.59
CA THR A 419 -27.02 18.41 -4.54
C THR A 419 -27.55 19.49 -3.60
N ARG A 420 -26.69 20.45 -3.21
CA ARG A 420 -27.08 21.55 -2.32
C ARG A 420 -28.09 22.50 -2.98
N GLU A 421 -27.86 22.86 -4.23
CA GLU A 421 -28.80 23.69 -5.00
C GLU A 421 -30.19 23.06 -5.05
N ILE A 422 -30.29 21.75 -5.30
CA ILE A 422 -31.59 21.04 -5.26
C ILE A 422 -32.24 21.15 -3.88
N ILE A 423 -31.48 20.94 -2.80
CA ILE A 423 -32.02 21.03 -1.42
C ILE A 423 -32.52 22.45 -1.15
N GLU A 424 -31.71 23.47 -1.43
CA GLU A 424 -32.04 24.88 -1.17
C GLU A 424 -33.27 25.34 -1.97
N GLU A 425 -33.37 24.99 -3.25
CA GLU A 425 -34.53 25.35 -4.08
C GLU A 425 -35.81 24.65 -3.62
N THR A 426 -35.74 23.37 -3.23
CA THR A 426 -36.93 22.63 -2.77
C THR A 426 -37.51 23.16 -1.44
N GLU A 427 -36.76 23.96 -0.69
CA GLU A 427 -37.21 24.59 0.56
C GLU A 427 -37.91 25.93 0.33
N LYS A 428 -37.78 26.53 -0.86
CA LYS A 428 -38.44 27.79 -1.18
C LYS A 428 -39.94 27.61 -1.39
N VAL A 429 -40.68 28.65 -1.05
CA VAL A 429 -42.12 28.75 -1.35
C VAL A 429 -42.34 28.69 -2.86
N ASP A 430 -41.47 29.38 -3.62
CA ASP A 430 -41.45 29.47 -5.07
C ASP A 430 -40.07 29.01 -5.59
N PRO A 431 -39.89 27.71 -5.90
CA PRO A 431 -38.60 27.15 -6.34
C PRO A 431 -38.21 27.59 -7.76
N ASP A 432 -36.92 27.83 -8.00
CA ASP A 432 -36.43 28.03 -9.36
C ASP A 432 -36.25 26.67 -10.07
N ALA A 433 -37.25 26.32 -10.89
CA ALA A 433 -37.26 25.08 -11.68
C ALA A 433 -36.08 24.97 -12.64
N LEU A 434 -35.60 26.07 -13.21
CA LEU A 434 -34.46 26.07 -14.13
C LEU A 434 -33.16 25.75 -13.38
N THR A 435 -33.01 26.28 -12.16
CA THR A 435 -31.88 25.95 -11.28
C THR A 435 -31.88 24.46 -10.92
N ILE A 436 -33.03 23.89 -10.54
CA ILE A 436 -33.16 22.44 -10.26
C ILE A 436 -32.85 21.59 -11.51
N ALA A 437 -33.35 21.98 -12.68
CA ALA A 437 -33.09 21.26 -13.94
C ALA A 437 -31.59 21.24 -14.31
N ARG A 438 -30.90 22.37 -14.18
CA ARG A 438 -29.46 22.48 -14.41
C ARG A 438 -28.63 21.69 -13.39
N ALA A 439 -29.05 21.65 -12.13
CA ALA A 439 -28.43 20.81 -11.11
C ALA A 439 -28.61 19.32 -11.44
N ALA A 440 -29.81 18.89 -11.82
CA ALA A 440 -30.10 17.51 -12.22
C ALA A 440 -29.31 17.06 -13.47
N SER A 441 -29.17 17.93 -14.48
CA SER A 441 -28.35 17.66 -15.67
C SER A 441 -26.86 17.47 -15.31
N ARG A 442 -26.30 18.32 -14.42
CA ARG A 442 -24.94 18.10 -13.88
C ARG A 442 -24.82 16.75 -13.17
N LEU A 443 -25.78 16.39 -12.30
CA LEU A 443 -25.80 15.08 -11.65
C LEU A 443 -25.83 13.92 -12.67
N GLN A 444 -26.58 14.07 -13.76
CA GLN A 444 -26.67 13.07 -14.83
C GLN A 444 -25.36 12.92 -15.62
N ALA A 445 -24.68 14.02 -15.93
CA ALA A 445 -23.35 13.99 -16.56
C ALA A 445 -22.32 13.27 -15.65
N LEU A 446 -22.37 13.53 -14.34
CA LEU A 446 -21.52 12.88 -13.34
C LEU A 446 -21.86 11.39 -13.20
N LYS A 447 -23.14 11.00 -13.29
CA LYS A 447 -23.58 9.59 -13.34
C LYS A 447 -23.05 8.88 -14.58
N ALA A 448 -23.09 9.51 -15.76
CA ALA A 448 -22.55 8.95 -17.00
C ALA A 448 -21.04 8.70 -16.90
N TRP A 449 -20.31 9.58 -16.22
CA TRP A 449 -18.88 9.40 -15.92
C TRP A 449 -18.61 8.25 -14.94
N LEU A 450 -19.50 8.00 -13.97
CA LEU A 450 -19.39 6.90 -13.00
C LEU A 450 -19.68 5.52 -13.61
N ARG A 451 -20.57 5.44 -14.61
CA ARG A 451 -21.07 4.16 -15.15
C ARG A 451 -19.97 3.21 -15.66
N PRO A 452 -19.01 3.63 -16.52
CA PRO A 452 -17.95 2.74 -16.99
C PRO A 452 -17.05 2.22 -15.86
N ARG A 453 -16.90 3.00 -14.78
CA ARG A 453 -16.08 2.64 -13.62
C ARG A 453 -16.77 1.63 -12.72
N ALA A 454 -18.09 1.75 -12.57
CA ALA A 454 -18.91 0.77 -11.87
C ALA A 454 -18.97 -0.57 -12.62
N ASP A 455 -19.07 -0.54 -13.95
CA ASP A 455 -19.06 -1.75 -14.79
C ASP A 455 -17.71 -2.47 -14.72
N LEU A 456 -16.59 -1.72 -14.71
CA LEU A 456 -15.24 -2.28 -14.54
C LEU A 456 -15.05 -2.94 -13.16
N ALA A 457 -15.62 -2.34 -12.11
CA ALA A 457 -15.61 -2.91 -10.76
C ALA A 457 -16.46 -4.18 -10.66
N ALA A 458 -17.63 -4.22 -11.32
CA ALA A 458 -18.47 -5.41 -11.39
C ALA A 458 -17.79 -6.56 -12.15
N ASP A 459 -17.08 -6.27 -13.24
CA ASP A 459 -16.31 -7.26 -14.01
C ASP A 459 -15.12 -7.81 -13.21
N GLU A 460 -14.38 -6.96 -12.49
CA GLU A 460 -13.30 -7.40 -11.60
C GLU A 460 -13.82 -8.20 -10.39
N PHE A 461 -15.02 -7.87 -9.89
CA PHE A 461 -15.72 -8.65 -8.87
C PHE A 461 -16.18 -10.02 -9.41
N ALA A 462 -16.76 -10.07 -10.61
CA ALA A 462 -17.23 -11.29 -11.26
C ALA A 462 -16.07 -12.24 -11.62
N LYS A 463 -14.94 -11.71 -12.12
CA LYS A 463 -13.72 -12.50 -12.37
C LYS A 463 -13.17 -13.15 -11.10
N LYS A 464 -13.27 -12.48 -9.96
CA LYS A 464 -12.79 -13.00 -8.66
C LYS A 464 -13.75 -13.99 -8.01
N LEU A 465 -15.06 -13.86 -8.23
CA LEU A 465 -16.08 -14.83 -7.79
C LEU A 465 -15.97 -16.20 -8.47
N GLY A 466 -15.41 -16.27 -9.69
CA GLY A 466 -15.14 -17.54 -10.38
C GLY A 466 -14.01 -18.38 -9.78
N SER A 467 -13.18 -17.80 -8.90
CA SER A 467 -12.14 -18.49 -8.16
C SER A 467 -12.58 -18.69 -6.71
N SER A 468 -12.81 -19.93 -6.30
CA SER A 468 -13.46 -20.33 -5.04
C SER A 468 -12.65 -20.07 -3.75
N ALA A 469 -11.77 -19.06 -3.71
CA ALA A 469 -10.95 -18.70 -2.55
C ALA A 469 -10.91 -17.19 -2.21
N ALA A 470 -11.76 -16.35 -2.83
CA ALA A 470 -11.60 -14.89 -2.77
C ALA A 470 -12.87 -14.11 -2.36
N ILE A 471 -13.63 -14.57 -1.36
CA ILE A 471 -14.90 -13.92 -0.98
C ILE A 471 -14.73 -12.75 0.01
N ALA A 472 -13.62 -12.63 0.75
CA ALA A 472 -13.49 -11.59 1.78
C ALA A 472 -12.86 -10.26 1.30
N THR A 473 -11.97 -10.30 0.30
CA THR A 473 -11.11 -9.15 -0.08
C THR A 473 -11.76 -8.17 -1.06
N ALA A 474 -12.92 -8.48 -1.64
CA ALA A 474 -13.59 -7.60 -2.60
C ALA A 474 -14.72 -6.75 -1.96
N ALA A 475 -15.11 -7.00 -0.71
CA ALA A 475 -16.22 -6.30 -0.07
C ALA A 475 -15.82 -4.90 0.47
N GLY A 476 -14.56 -4.66 0.84
CA GLY A 476 -14.19 -3.41 1.53
C GLY A 476 -14.03 -2.17 0.62
N VAL A 477 -13.59 -2.36 -0.63
CA VAL A 477 -13.20 -1.26 -1.53
C VAL A 477 -14.13 -1.13 -2.74
N SER A 478 -14.72 -2.24 -3.23
CA SER A 478 -15.70 -2.21 -4.34
C SER A 478 -17.07 -1.63 -3.96
N ILE A 479 -17.30 -1.33 -2.67
CA ILE A 479 -18.54 -0.74 -2.13
C ILE A 479 -18.52 0.81 -2.21
N ALA A 480 -17.35 1.39 -2.49
CA ALA A 480 -17.10 2.81 -2.31
C ALA A 480 -17.49 3.71 -3.51
N CYS A 481 -17.92 3.28 -4.69
CA CYS A 481 -18.69 4.12 -5.63
C CYS A 481 -20.10 3.58 -5.80
N ALA A 482 -20.29 2.27 -5.63
CA ALA A 482 -21.60 1.61 -5.65
C ALA A 482 -22.62 2.27 -4.70
N SER A 483 -22.19 2.69 -3.51
CA SER A 483 -23.04 3.38 -2.53
C SER A 483 -23.50 4.78 -2.94
N LEU A 484 -22.87 5.43 -3.93
CA LEU A 484 -23.36 6.70 -4.51
C LEU A 484 -24.31 6.49 -5.69
N ILE A 485 -24.26 5.34 -6.37
CA ILE A 485 -25.03 5.11 -7.60
C ILE A 485 -26.53 5.21 -7.32
N THR A 486 -27.02 4.56 -6.26
CA THR A 486 -28.44 4.57 -5.92
C THR A 486 -28.91 5.96 -5.49
N PRO A 487 -28.29 6.65 -4.50
CA PRO A 487 -28.70 8.00 -4.12
C PRO A 487 -28.59 9.01 -5.27
N LEU A 488 -27.58 8.90 -6.13
CA LEU A 488 -27.42 9.76 -7.30
C LEU A 488 -28.53 9.52 -8.32
N ARG A 489 -28.87 8.26 -8.60
CA ARG A 489 -29.96 7.90 -9.50
C ARG A 489 -31.31 8.40 -8.96
N ASP A 490 -31.58 8.20 -7.67
CA ASP A 490 -32.82 8.61 -7.04
C ASP A 490 -33.02 10.12 -7.13
N ALA A 491 -31.96 10.90 -6.88
CA ALA A 491 -32.00 12.35 -7.01
C ALA A 491 -32.36 12.78 -8.44
N ILE A 492 -31.71 12.19 -9.45
CA ILE A 492 -31.98 12.51 -10.87
C ILE A 492 -33.43 12.16 -11.25
N ILE A 493 -33.92 10.97 -10.87
CA ILE A 493 -35.29 10.54 -11.20
C ILE A 493 -36.32 11.45 -10.53
N ALA A 494 -36.13 11.75 -9.24
CA ALA A 494 -37.03 12.63 -8.52
C ALA A 494 -37.05 14.05 -9.12
N SER A 495 -35.90 14.55 -9.60
CA SER A 495 -35.83 15.84 -10.30
C SER A 495 -36.64 15.80 -11.59
N VAL A 496 -36.46 14.78 -12.43
CA VAL A 496 -37.20 14.65 -13.70
C VAL A 496 -38.70 14.54 -13.46
N HIS A 497 -39.14 13.74 -12.48
CA HIS A 497 -40.55 13.61 -12.16
C HIS A 497 -41.18 14.94 -11.72
N TRP A 498 -40.53 15.65 -10.80
CA TRP A 498 -41.03 16.95 -10.33
C TRP A 498 -41.06 17.99 -11.47
N LEU A 499 -39.98 18.09 -12.26
CA LEU A 499 -39.90 19.00 -13.41
C LEU A 499 -40.95 18.68 -14.48
N THR A 500 -41.22 17.41 -14.74
CA THR A 500 -42.23 16.99 -15.71
C THR A 500 -43.63 17.32 -15.20
N ALA A 501 -43.92 17.11 -13.92
CA ALA A 501 -45.21 17.40 -13.33
C ALA A 501 -45.57 18.89 -13.42
N ILE A 502 -44.63 19.78 -13.08
CA ILE A 502 -44.85 21.24 -13.14
C ILE A 502 -44.90 21.79 -14.57
N LEU A 503 -44.34 21.06 -15.55
CA LEU A 503 -44.37 21.42 -16.98
C LEU A 503 -45.55 20.81 -17.76
N LEU A 504 -46.26 19.83 -17.19
CA LEU A 504 -47.51 19.27 -17.72
C LEU A 504 -48.75 19.96 -17.13
N ALA A 505 -48.57 20.72 -16.06
CA ALA A 505 -49.56 21.58 -15.42
C ALA A 505 -49.99 22.78 -16.30
N VAL A 506 -49.30 23.01 -17.42
CA VAL A 506 -49.39 24.15 -18.36
C VAL A 506 -49.89 23.63 -19.69
#